data_AF-A0A3C1T5A3-F1
#
_entry.id   AF-A0A3C1T5A3-F1
#
_cell.length_a   1.000
_cell.length_b   1.000
_cell.length_c   1.000
_cell.angle_alpha   90.00
_cell.angle_beta   90.00
_cell.angle_gamma   90.00
#
_symmetry.space_group_name_H-M   'P 1'
#
loop_
_entity.id
_entity.type
_entity.pdbx_description
1 polymer ?
#
loop_
_entity_poly.entity_id
_entity_poly.type
_entity_poly.pdbx_seq_one_letter_code
_entity_poly.pdbx_strand_id
1 'polypeptide(L)'
;MNNNKLVQATWFKITAAIGCVLVTVIVLNQVARLMQGFIVISYNWKFELCMVLGTILFQYPFIRKETAKRKLGYYFMMMLVSGMGAVLLVPLLLLNRYHTYSSTFNVVYFLLVILLMFVEHKKRVTKSGLPWLISYTWVLYRFLILLFILKR
;
A
#
# COMPACT_ATOMS: atom_id res chain seq x y z
N MET A 1 9.11 -30.71 -10.90
CA MET A 1 9.12 -29.80 -9.72
C MET A 1 7.82 -30.05 -8.94
N ASN A 2 7.91 -30.58 -7.72
CA ASN A 2 6.79 -31.19 -6.97
C ASN A 2 5.65 -30.19 -6.67
N ASN A 3 4.40 -30.55 -7.00
CA ASN A 3 3.20 -29.72 -6.77
C ASN A 3 3.08 -29.23 -5.32
N ASN A 4 3.52 -30.02 -4.33
CA ASN A 4 3.52 -29.62 -2.93
C ASN A 4 4.40 -28.39 -2.64
N LYS A 5 5.57 -28.26 -3.29
CA LYS A 5 6.45 -27.10 -3.11
C LYS A 5 5.86 -25.82 -3.71
N LEU A 6 5.14 -25.93 -4.82
CA LEU A 6 4.45 -24.80 -5.46
C LEU A 6 3.26 -24.32 -4.62
N VAL A 7 2.49 -25.25 -4.07
CA VAL A 7 1.35 -24.95 -3.18
C VAL A 7 1.84 -24.31 -1.89
N GLN A 8 2.85 -24.87 -1.23
CA GLN A 8 3.42 -24.32 0.00
C GLN A 8 4.01 -22.91 -0.18
N ALA A 9 4.73 -22.68 -1.28
CA ALA A 9 5.26 -21.36 -1.62
C ALA A 9 4.16 -20.33 -1.95
N THR A 10 2.99 -20.79 -2.40
CA THR A 10 1.84 -19.92 -2.67
C THR A 10 1.13 -19.52 -1.38
N TRP A 11 0.90 -20.46 -0.47
CA TRP A 11 0.33 -20.19 0.85
C TRP A 11 1.20 -19.23 1.67
N PHE A 12 2.52 -19.41 1.66
CA PHE A 12 3.45 -18.51 2.34
C PHE A 12 3.34 -17.06 1.84
N LYS A 13 3.18 -16.86 0.53
CA LYS A 13 3.00 -15.51 -0.04
C LYS A 13 1.69 -14.89 0.42
N ILE A 14 0.62 -15.67 0.46
CA ILE A 14 -0.70 -15.19 0.88
C ILE A 14 -0.67 -14.81 2.36
N THR A 15 -0.13 -15.66 3.22
CA THR A 15 -0.05 -15.36 4.66
C THR A 15 0.82 -14.15 4.95
N ALA A 16 1.98 -14.02 4.29
CA ALA A 16 2.84 -12.84 4.41
C ALA A 16 2.16 -11.56 3.87
N ALA A 17 1.40 -11.64 2.78
CA ALA A 17 0.62 -10.52 2.27
C ALA A 17 -0.44 -10.07 3.27
N ILE A 18 -1.18 -11.00 3.87
CA ILE A 18 -2.19 -10.70 4.90
C ILE A 18 -1.52 -10.01 6.10
N GLY A 19 -0.38 -10.52 6.57
CA GLY A 19 0.40 -9.87 7.64
C GLY A 19 0.80 -8.44 7.29
N CYS A 20 1.28 -8.21 6.07
CA CYS A 20 1.63 -6.87 5.59
C CYS A 20 0.40 -5.93 5.56
N VAL A 21 -0.76 -6.44 5.13
CA VAL A 21 -2.01 -5.68 5.13
C VAL A 21 -2.40 -5.27 6.54
N LEU A 22 -2.37 -6.20 7.50
CA LEU A 22 -2.72 -5.92 8.90
C LEU A 22 -1.81 -4.84 9.50
N VAL A 23 -0.49 -4.96 9.30
CA VAL A 23 0.46 -3.94 9.77
C VAL A 23 0.20 -2.60 9.10
N THR A 24 -0.04 -2.60 7.79
CA THR A 24 -0.31 -1.38 7.02
C THR A 24 -1.57 -0.68 7.52
N VAL A 25 -2.64 -1.44 7.76
CA VAL A 25 -3.91 -0.94 8.31
C VAL A 25 -3.69 -0.26 9.67
N ILE A 26 -3.03 -0.96 10.61
CA ILE A 26 -2.81 -0.43 11.96
C ILE A 26 -1.99 0.86 11.91
N VAL A 27 -0.90 0.86 11.13
CA VAL A 27 -0.01 2.02 11.02
C VAL A 27 -0.72 3.19 10.33
N LEU A 28 -1.40 2.96 9.20
CA LEU A 28 -2.11 4.04 8.50
C LEU A 28 -3.21 4.65 9.38
N ASN A 29 -3.93 3.84 10.17
CA ASN A 29 -4.95 4.35 11.08
C ASN A 29 -4.34 5.32 12.11
N GLN A 30 -3.20 4.97 12.70
CA GLN A 30 -2.51 5.84 13.66
C GLN A 30 -1.96 7.11 12.98
N VAL A 31 -1.35 6.96 11.81
CA VAL A 31 -0.82 8.09 11.02
C VAL A 31 -1.94 9.03 10.58
N ALA A 32 -3.11 8.51 10.20
CA ALA A 32 -4.28 9.31 9.86
C ALA A 32 -4.79 10.15 11.04
N ARG A 33 -4.73 9.64 12.27
CA ARG A 33 -5.08 10.42 13.48
C ARG A 33 -4.12 11.59 13.71
N LEU A 34 -2.84 11.45 13.41
CA LEU A 34 -1.88 12.55 13.47
C LEU A 34 -2.15 13.65 12.42
N MET A 35 -2.91 13.32 11.37
CA MET A 35 -3.30 14.20 10.27
C MET A 35 -4.79 14.55 10.28
N GLN A 36 -5.52 14.29 11.38
CA GLN A 36 -6.98 14.43 11.45
C GLN A 36 -7.46 15.88 11.21
N GLY A 37 -6.59 16.88 11.37
CA GLY A 37 -6.86 18.26 10.96
C GLY A 37 -7.09 18.45 9.45
N PHE A 38 -6.60 17.54 8.61
CA PHE A 38 -6.74 17.57 7.15
C PHE A 38 -7.70 16.50 6.60
N ILE A 39 -8.10 15.51 7.40
CA ILE A 39 -8.87 14.34 6.97
C ILE A 39 -10.28 14.37 7.57
N VAL A 40 -11.32 14.35 6.73
CA VAL A 40 -12.72 14.40 7.19
C VAL A 40 -13.26 13.03 7.59
N ILE A 41 -12.81 11.98 6.90
CA ILE A 41 -13.43 10.67 6.98
C ILE A 41 -12.91 9.90 8.20
N SER A 42 -13.83 9.33 8.99
CA SER A 42 -13.50 8.38 10.03
C SER A 42 -12.92 7.11 9.40
N TYR A 43 -11.64 6.87 9.65
CA TYR A 43 -10.92 5.73 9.09
C TYR A 43 -11.43 4.42 9.73
N ASN A 44 -12.35 3.75 9.03
CA ASN A 44 -13.00 2.51 9.46
C ASN A 44 -12.46 1.29 8.70
N TRP A 45 -12.46 0.12 9.32
CA TRP A 45 -12.01 -1.14 8.70
C TRP A 45 -12.72 -1.45 7.37
N LYS A 46 -14.02 -1.12 7.25
CA LYS A 46 -14.80 -1.28 6.01
C LYS A 46 -14.26 -0.43 4.87
N PHE A 47 -13.81 0.79 5.19
CA PHE A 47 -13.27 1.72 4.22
C PHE A 47 -11.92 1.23 3.70
N GLU A 48 -11.05 0.72 4.58
CA GLU A 48 -9.78 0.10 4.19
C GLU A 48 -9.97 -1.13 3.32
N LEU A 49 -10.91 -2.01 3.68
CA LEU A 49 -11.22 -3.19 2.89
C LEU A 49 -11.71 -2.79 1.49
N CYS A 50 -12.56 -1.76 1.39
CA CYS A 50 -13.00 -1.19 0.12
C CYS A 50 -11.82 -0.60 -0.68
N MET A 51 -10.90 0.14 -0.05
CA MET A 51 -9.70 0.67 -0.71
C MET A 51 -8.79 -0.44 -1.25
N VAL A 52 -8.56 -1.50 -0.47
CA VAL A 52 -7.70 -2.62 -0.90
C VAL A 52 -8.36 -3.37 -2.06
N LEU A 53 -9.64 -3.71 -1.95
CA LEU A 53 -10.39 -4.39 -3.02
C LEU A 53 -10.47 -3.52 -4.27
N GLY A 54 -10.77 -2.23 -4.12
CA GLY A 54 -10.83 -1.30 -5.24
C GLY A 54 -9.47 -1.15 -5.93
N THR A 55 -8.35 -1.19 -5.19
CA THR A 55 -7.03 -1.17 -5.83
C THR A 55 -6.80 -2.41 -6.69
N ILE A 56 -7.16 -3.60 -6.18
CA ILE A 56 -7.05 -4.86 -6.91
C ILE A 56 -7.92 -4.82 -8.19
N LEU A 57 -9.17 -4.36 -8.06
CA LEU A 57 -10.08 -4.24 -9.19
C LEU A 57 -9.61 -3.22 -10.22
N PHE A 58 -9.11 -2.05 -9.79
CA PHE A 58 -8.63 -1.00 -10.68
C PHE A 58 -7.40 -1.41 -11.50
N GLN A 59 -6.54 -2.25 -10.92
CA GLN A 59 -5.32 -2.72 -11.58
C GLN A 59 -5.52 -3.96 -12.44
N TYR A 60 -6.62 -4.70 -12.23
CA TYR A 60 -6.92 -5.93 -12.97
C TYR A 60 -6.90 -5.78 -14.50
N PRO A 61 -7.49 -4.73 -15.12
CA PRO A 61 -7.47 -4.55 -16.57
C PRO A 61 -6.05 -4.48 -17.16
N PHE A 62 -5.13 -3.85 -16.43
CA PHE A 62 -3.75 -3.62 -16.87
C PHE A 62 -2.89 -4.89 -16.84
N ILE A 63 -3.27 -5.87 -16.03
CA ILE A 63 -2.59 -7.17 -15.93
C ILE A 63 -3.44 -8.33 -16.48
N ARG A 64 -4.57 -8.06 -17.14
CA ARG A 64 -5.54 -9.10 -17.58
C ARG A 64 -4.90 -10.16 -18.47
N LYS A 65 -3.98 -9.76 -19.36
CA LYS A 65 -3.28 -10.64 -20.32
C LYS A 65 -2.23 -11.56 -19.67
N GLU A 66 -1.90 -11.32 -18.41
CA GLU A 66 -0.87 -12.09 -17.70
C GLU A 66 -1.38 -13.41 -17.11
N THR A 67 -0.46 -14.34 -16.90
CA THR A 67 -0.77 -15.63 -16.26
C THR A 67 -1.20 -15.44 -14.80
N ALA A 68 -2.05 -16.33 -14.28
CA ALA A 68 -2.51 -16.29 -12.89
C ALA A 68 -1.34 -16.22 -11.88
N LYS A 69 -0.24 -16.94 -12.18
CA LYS A 69 0.99 -16.92 -11.37
C LYS A 69 1.68 -15.54 -11.36
N ARG A 70 1.74 -14.85 -12.51
CA ARG A 70 2.30 -13.49 -12.59
C ARG A 70 1.39 -12.46 -11.90
N LYS A 71 0.07 -12.58 -12.06
CA LYS A 71 -0.92 -11.74 -11.36
C LYS A 71 -0.79 -11.85 -9.84
N LEU A 72 -0.74 -13.08 -9.32
CA LEU A 72 -0.57 -13.32 -7.89
C LEU A 72 0.79 -12.79 -7.38
N GLY A 73 1.86 -13.00 -8.15
CA GLY A 73 3.19 -12.45 -7.83
C GLY A 73 3.19 -10.92 -7.78
N TYR A 74 2.50 -10.28 -8.71
CA TYR A 74 2.33 -8.82 -8.75
C TYR A 74 1.60 -8.31 -7.51
N TYR A 75 0.43 -8.87 -7.18
CA TYR A 75 -0.32 -8.47 -5.98
C TYR A 75 0.49 -8.72 -4.70
N PHE A 76 1.23 -9.82 -4.62
CA PHE A 76 2.12 -10.07 -3.49
C PHE A 76 3.20 -9.00 -3.36
N MET A 77 3.90 -8.66 -4.45
CA MET A 77 4.91 -7.60 -4.44
C MET A 77 4.33 -6.25 -4.04
N MET A 78 3.12 -5.95 -4.51
CA MET A 78 2.41 -4.72 -4.17
C MET A 78 2.07 -4.64 -2.67
N MET A 79 1.64 -5.75 -2.07
CA MET A 79 1.39 -5.84 -0.62
C MET A 79 2.68 -5.69 0.19
N LEU A 80 3.79 -6.28 -0.28
CA LEU A 80 5.11 -6.11 0.36
C LEU A 80 5.58 -4.66 0.33
N VAL A 81 5.44 -3.96 -0.80
CA VAL A 81 5.78 -2.53 -0.88
C VAL A 81 4.93 -1.71 0.09
N SER A 82 3.64 -2.04 0.23
CA SER A 82 2.74 -1.40 1.20
C SER A 82 3.19 -1.66 2.65
N GLY A 83 3.57 -2.90 2.97
CA GLY A 83 4.12 -3.26 4.27
C GLY A 83 5.44 -2.55 4.58
N MET A 84 6.33 -2.40 3.59
CA MET A 84 7.56 -1.62 3.72
C MET A 84 7.24 -0.16 4.02
N GLY A 85 6.27 0.44 3.33
CA GLY A 85 5.78 1.78 3.61
C GLY A 85 5.27 1.93 5.05
N ALA A 86 4.50 0.95 5.54
CA ALA A 86 4.04 0.94 6.92
C ALA A 86 5.20 0.91 7.92
N VAL A 87 6.23 0.08 7.69
CA VAL A 87 7.43 0.05 8.53
C VAL A 87 8.16 1.40 8.49
N LEU A 88 8.27 2.04 7.32
CA LEU A 88 8.88 3.37 7.17
C LEU A 88 8.08 4.49 7.86
N LEU A 89 6.79 4.28 8.14
CA LEU A 89 5.96 5.22 8.89
C LEU A 89 6.04 5.03 10.41
N VAL A 90 6.54 3.89 10.91
CA VAL A 90 6.72 3.65 12.35
C VAL A 90 7.61 4.71 13.02
N PRO A 91 8.75 5.13 12.44
CA PRO A 91 9.55 6.22 12.99
C PRO A 91 8.74 7.52 13.18
N LEU A 92 7.84 7.87 12.26
CA LEU A 92 6.98 9.05 12.37
C LEU A 92 6.05 8.94 13.58
N LEU A 93 5.47 7.77 13.82
CA LEU A 93 4.62 7.48 14.97
C LEU A 93 5.40 7.59 16.29
N LEU A 94 6.62 7.04 16.33
CA LEU A 94 7.49 7.14 17.49
C LEU A 94 7.88 8.59 17.77
N LEU A 95 8.31 9.33 16.75
CA LEU A 95 8.65 10.75 16.87
C LEU A 95 7.48 11.56 17.43
N ASN A 96 6.26 11.37 16.92
CA ASN A 96 5.06 12.05 17.42
C ASN A 96 4.65 11.62 18.83
N ARG A 97 5.08 10.44 19.30
CA ARG A 97 4.82 9.96 20.66
C ARG A 97 5.75 10.64 21.68
N TYR A 98 6.98 10.95 21.31
CA TYR A 98 7.94 11.62 22.19
C TYR A 98 7.87 13.15 22.08
N HIS A 99 7.49 13.69 20.92
CA HIS A 99 7.36 15.12 20.69
C HIS A 99 6.19 15.41 19.75
N THR A 100 5.31 16.35 20.10
CA THR A 100 4.16 16.72 19.25
C THR A 100 4.63 17.56 18.08
N TYR A 101 4.79 16.94 16.91
CA TYR A 101 5.11 17.63 15.67
C TYR A 101 3.86 18.25 15.03
N SER A 102 4.06 19.30 14.22
CA SER A 102 2.96 19.93 13.49
C SER A 102 2.34 18.99 12.46
N SER A 103 1.04 19.14 12.20
CA SER A 103 0.35 18.32 11.19
C SER A 103 0.97 18.46 9.79
N THR A 104 1.53 19.63 9.45
CA THR A 104 2.24 19.83 8.18
C THR A 104 3.49 18.95 8.07
N PHE A 105 4.28 18.83 9.15
CA PHE A 105 5.45 17.95 9.16
C PHE A 105 5.05 16.49 8.92
N ASN A 106 3.97 16.05 9.56
CA ASN A 106 3.44 14.69 9.42
C ASN A 106 3.00 14.39 7.97
N VAL A 107 2.34 15.35 7.31
CA VAL A 107 1.94 15.23 5.89
C VAL A 107 3.17 15.15 4.97
N VAL A 108 4.17 16.02 5.18
CA VAL A 108 5.39 16.03 4.35
C VAL A 108 6.15 14.71 4.49
N TYR A 109 6.28 14.18 5.71
CA TYR A 109 6.92 12.89 5.94
C TYR A 109 6.14 11.75 5.26
N PHE A 110 4.81 11.74 5.39
CA PHE A 110 3.96 10.76 4.75
C PHE A 110 4.10 10.77 3.22
N LEU A 111 4.13 11.95 2.60
CA LEU A 111 4.36 12.11 1.16
C LEU A 111 5.75 11.61 0.74
N LEU A 112 6.78 11.87 1.55
CA LEU A 112 8.14 11.34 1.30
C LEU A 112 8.13 9.81 1.28
N VAL A 113 7.46 9.17 2.25
CA VAL A 113 7.33 7.71 2.27
C VAL A 113 6.59 7.20 1.03
N ILE A 114 5.52 7.86 0.60
CA ILE A 114 4.79 7.50 -0.64
C ILE A 114 5.73 7.55 -1.86
N LEU A 115 6.56 8.59 -1.97
CA LEU A 115 7.52 8.71 -3.07
C LEU A 115 8.55 7.55 -3.06
N LEU A 116 9.07 7.19 -1.89
CA LEU A 116 9.97 6.04 -1.75
C LEU A 116 9.29 4.72 -2.14
N MET A 117 8.05 4.51 -1.70
CA MET A 117 7.25 3.35 -2.08
C MET A 117 7.03 3.29 -3.59
N PHE A 118 6.75 4.43 -4.24
CA PHE A 118 6.55 4.50 -5.67
C PHE A 118 7.80 4.12 -6.46
N VAL A 119 8.97 4.66 -6.07
CA VAL A 119 10.25 4.32 -6.70
C VAL A 119 10.53 2.82 -6.57
N GLU A 120 10.31 2.25 -5.39
CA GLU A 120 10.53 0.82 -5.15
C GLU A 120 9.54 -0.05 -5.92
N HIS A 121 8.28 0.35 -5.98
CA HIS A 121 7.27 -0.35 -6.76
C HIS A 121 7.62 -0.35 -8.25
N LYS A 122 8.00 0.80 -8.81
CA LYS A 122 8.44 0.93 -10.20
C LYS A 122 9.62 -0.01 -10.50
N LYS A 123 10.65 0.00 -9.64
CA LYS A 123 11.82 -0.89 -9.77
C LYS A 123 11.41 -2.37 -9.79
N ARG A 124 10.52 -2.80 -8.88
CA ARG A 124 10.05 -4.19 -8.79
C ARG A 124 9.17 -4.60 -9.96
N VAL A 125 8.29 -3.71 -10.43
CA VAL A 125 7.42 -3.93 -11.61
C VAL A 125 8.27 -4.12 -12.86
N THR A 126 9.25 -3.23 -13.09
CA THR A 126 10.18 -3.34 -14.22
C THR A 126 11.01 -4.62 -14.15
N LYS A 127 11.53 -4.98 -12.97
CA LYS A 127 12.26 -6.25 -12.77
C LYS A 127 11.40 -7.49 -13.03
N SER A 128 10.09 -7.40 -12.82
CA SER A 128 9.14 -8.50 -13.07
C SER A 128 8.68 -8.61 -14.53
N GLY A 129 9.22 -7.75 -15.42
CA GLY A 129 8.86 -7.70 -16.83
C GLY A 129 7.42 -7.23 -17.06
N LEU A 130 6.85 -6.46 -16.13
CA LEU A 130 5.54 -5.84 -16.26
C LEU A 130 5.71 -4.37 -16.72
N PRO A 131 4.74 -3.81 -17.46
CA PRO A 131 4.82 -2.42 -17.90
C PRO A 131 4.82 -1.47 -16.70
N TRP A 132 5.82 -0.58 -16.66
CA TRP A 132 6.00 0.43 -15.60
C TRP A 132 4.79 1.37 -15.43
N LEU A 133 3.93 1.47 -16.46
CA LEU A 133 2.66 2.21 -16.39
C LEU A 133 1.73 1.71 -15.27
N ILE A 134 1.82 0.43 -14.87
CA ILE A 134 1.03 -0.12 -13.76
C ILE A 134 1.33 0.60 -12.44
N SER A 135 2.56 1.08 -12.25
CA SER A 135 2.91 1.86 -11.07
C SER A 135 2.19 3.20 -11.03
N TYR A 136 1.89 3.81 -12.18
CA TYR A 136 1.13 5.06 -12.26
C TYR A 136 -0.34 4.84 -11.95
N THR A 137 -0.91 3.69 -12.36
CA THR A 137 -2.32 3.38 -12.03
C THR A 137 -2.51 3.18 -10.53
N TRP A 138 -1.50 2.66 -9.83
CA TRP A 138 -1.49 2.58 -8.38
C TRP A 138 -1.54 3.97 -7.72
N VAL A 139 -0.65 4.88 -8.13
CA VAL A 139 -0.63 6.26 -7.61
C VAL A 139 -1.93 6.98 -7.94
N LEU A 140 -2.42 6.84 -9.17
CA LEU A 140 -3.66 7.46 -9.61
C LEU A 140 -4.84 7.02 -8.75
N TYR A 141 -4.99 5.72 -8.50
CA TYR A 141 -6.04 5.21 -7.64
C TYR A 141 -5.95 5.76 -6.21
N ARG A 142 -4.75 5.80 -5.63
CA ARG A 142 -4.51 6.37 -4.29
C ARG A 142 -4.79 7.87 -4.24
N PHE A 143 -4.43 8.60 -5.30
CA PHE A 143 -4.69 10.02 -5.41
C PHE A 143 -6.18 10.32 -5.54
N LEU A 144 -6.91 9.54 -6.36
CA LEU A 144 -8.37 9.64 -6.46
C LEU A 144 -9.03 9.45 -5.09
N ILE A 145 -8.64 8.41 -4.35
CA ILE A 145 -9.15 8.21 -2.98
C ILE A 145 -8.80 9.39 -2.08
N LEU A 146 -7.57 9.89 -2.13
CA LEU A 146 -7.15 11.02 -1.31
C LEU A 146 -8.02 12.25 -1.56
N LEU A 147 -8.37 12.54 -2.82
CA LEU A 147 -9.30 13.62 -3.18
C LEU A 147 -10.70 13.44 -2.57
N PHE A 148 -11.16 12.20 -2.41
CA PHE A 148 -12.43 11.92 -1.73
C PHE A 148 -12.34 12.01 -0.20
N ILE A 149 -11.15 11.83 0.39
CA ILE A 149 -10.93 11.82 1.84
C ILE A 149 -10.58 13.22 2.40
N LEU A 150 -9.87 14.02 1.61
CA LEU A 150 -9.33 15.31 2.07
C LEU A 150 -10.47 16.30 2.31
N LYS A 151 -10.37 17.03 3.42
CA LYS A 151 -11.29 18.14 3.72
C LYS A 151 -11.13 19.23 2.68
N ARG A 152 -12.24 19.62 2.05
CA ARG A 152 -12.28 20.78 1.18
C ARG A 152 -12.25 22.06 1.99
#